data_AF-N6SSW4-F1
#
_entry.id   AF-N6SSW4-F1
#
_cell.length_a   1.000
_cell.length_b   1.000
_cell.length_c   1.000
_cell.angle_alpha   90.00
_cell.angle_beta   90.00
_cell.angle_gamma   90.00
#
_symmetry.space_group_name_H-M   'P 1'
#
loop_
_entity.id
_entity.type
_entity.pdbx_description
1 polymer ?
#
loop_
_entity_poly.entity_id
_entity_poly.type
_entity_poly.pdbx_seq_one_letter_code
_entity_poly.pdbx_strand_id
1 'polypeptide(L)'
;MLQPWQRALSPGSFLAFLLKHIVPKLQHCMQSMLINPHQQLLDPWQWVMDWKDMLSISNMTLILDKFFFPRWLQTLAMWLNHSPNYTQVTEWYSGWKRMLSVDLLAQPTIKDSFHKALEMMSRATTIIQQPGAKESISYLSSSGVNSTPAAPAPPKIDSFAEAVRTAAKIPQGFKDLVTKRCEERGILFVPIPNKYHEAKQVYRIGTNGVQCYIDRNVIFYSQNGSTWIPTSLNRLLDVSC
;
A
#
# COMPACT_ATOMS: atom_id res chain seq x y z
N MET A 1 23.02 18.39 24.58
CA MET A 1 24.25 18.86 23.91
C MET A 1 25.42 17.93 24.25
N LEU A 2 25.95 17.18 23.28
CA LEU A 2 27.15 16.32 23.44
C LEU A 2 28.40 16.88 22.75
N GLN A 3 28.28 18.02 22.04
CA GLN A 3 29.38 18.67 21.32
C GLN A 3 30.65 18.91 22.16
N PRO A 4 30.59 19.22 23.48
CA PRO A 4 31.80 19.36 24.29
C PRO A 4 32.59 18.05 24.47
N TRP A 5 31.88 16.91 24.50
CA TRP A 5 32.48 15.58 24.70
C TRP A 5 33.21 15.07 23.45
N GLN A 6 32.89 15.61 22.28
CA GLN A 6 33.59 15.33 21.04
C GLN A 6 35.07 15.75 21.09
N ARG A 7 35.42 16.73 21.94
CA ARG A 7 36.80 17.18 22.17
C ARG A 7 37.50 16.44 23.31
N ALA A 8 36.73 15.78 24.19
CA ALA A 8 37.25 15.11 25.38
C ALA A 8 37.59 13.63 25.16
N LEU A 9 37.03 13.01 24.12
CA LEU A 9 37.23 11.61 23.77
C LEU A 9 38.06 11.47 22.51
N SER A 10 38.83 10.37 22.39
CA SER A 10 39.50 10.05 21.14
C SER A 10 38.47 9.86 20.02
N PRO A 11 38.79 10.23 18.76
CA PRO A 11 37.85 10.10 17.64
C PRO A 11 37.28 8.69 17.49
N GLY A 12 38.09 7.65 17.71
CA GLY A 12 37.68 6.25 17.64
C GLY A 12 36.75 5.84 18.80
N SER A 13 37.06 6.25 20.04
CA SER A 13 36.23 5.94 21.20
C SER A 13 34.88 6.67 21.15
N PHE A 14 34.87 7.92 20.66
CA PHE A 14 33.66 8.70 20.47
C PHE A 14 32.76 8.07 19.40
N LEU A 15 33.33 7.67 18.26
CA LEU A 15 32.57 6.98 17.21
C LEU A 15 31.98 5.65 17.71
N ALA A 16 32.77 4.84 18.43
CA ALA A 16 32.29 3.59 19.02
C ALA A 16 31.14 3.83 20.01
N PHE A 17 31.21 4.89 20.83
CA PHE A 17 30.13 5.29 21.73
C PHE A 17 28.86 5.67 20.96
N LEU A 18 28.98 6.50 19.91
CA LEU A 18 27.85 6.90 19.08
C LEU A 18 27.19 5.68 18.42
N LEU A 19 27.98 4.80 17.81
CA LEU A 19 27.49 3.58 17.17
C LEU A 19 26.80 2.63 18.16
N LYS A 20 27.31 2.52 19.38
CA LYS A 20 26.78 1.61 20.40
C LYS A 20 25.53 2.12 21.11
N HIS A 21 25.43 3.43 21.35
CA HIS A 21 24.42 3.98 22.26
C HIS A 21 23.48 5.00 21.61
N ILE A 22 23.92 5.71 20.57
CA ILE A 22 23.13 6.75 19.92
C ILE A 22 22.44 6.19 18.67
N VAL A 23 23.20 5.55 17.77
CA VAL A 23 22.68 5.02 16.51
C VAL A 23 21.47 4.09 16.72
N PRO A 24 21.46 3.13 17.66
CA PRO A 24 20.27 2.28 17.88
C PRO A 24 19.01 3.06 18.26
N LYS A 25 19.17 4.18 19.00
CA LYS A 25 18.04 5.03 19.37
C LYS A 25 17.52 5.83 18.18
N LEU A 26 18.41 6.32 17.31
CA LEU A 26 18.03 7.00 16.08
C LEU A 26 17.33 6.05 15.10
N GLN A 27 17.82 4.81 15.00
CA GLN A 27 17.19 3.75 14.22
C GLN A 27 15.77 3.47 14.73
N HIS A 28 15.59 3.30 16.04
CA HIS A 28 14.28 3.11 16.64
C HIS A 28 13.35 4.31 16.41
N CYS A 29 13.86 5.53 16.57
CA CYS A 29 13.12 6.76 16.29
C CYS A 29 12.60 6.77 14.84
N MET A 30 13.47 6.52 13.85
CA MET A 30 13.09 6.43 12.43
C MET A 30 12.09 5.30 12.16
N GLN A 31 12.26 4.15 12.80
CA GLN A 31 11.35 3.02 12.64
C GLN A 31 9.95 3.32 13.21
N SER A 32 9.87 4.06 14.32
CA SER A 32 8.61 4.44 14.96
C SER A 32 7.90 5.62 14.28
N MET A 33 8.63 6.40 13.47
CA MET A 33 8.10 7.59 12.80
C MET A 33 6.90 7.23 11.92
N LEU A 34 5.75 7.89 12.10
CA LEU A 34 4.59 7.67 11.23
C LEU A 34 4.73 8.48 9.94
N ILE A 35 4.85 7.78 8.81
CA ILE A 35 4.91 8.40 7.48
C ILE A 35 3.49 8.43 6.93
N ASN A 36 2.80 9.56 7.10
CA ASN A 36 1.45 9.76 6.58
C ASN A 36 1.45 10.90 5.55
N PRO A 37 0.97 10.68 4.31
CA PRO A 37 0.88 11.72 3.29
C PRO A 37 0.02 12.93 3.66
N HIS A 38 -1.01 12.74 4.48
CA HIS A 38 -1.96 13.79 4.83
C HIS A 38 -1.57 14.57 6.09
N GLN A 39 -0.76 13.97 6.96
CA GLN A 39 -0.30 14.60 8.20
C GLN A 39 1.09 14.09 8.57
N GLN A 40 2.12 14.88 8.27
CA GLN A 40 3.48 14.53 8.61
C GLN A 40 3.85 15.02 10.00
N LEU A 41 4.25 14.10 10.88
CA LEU A 41 4.92 14.46 12.12
C LEU A 41 6.42 14.47 11.85
N LEU A 42 6.99 15.67 11.73
CA LEU A 42 8.40 15.86 11.36
C LEU A 42 9.35 15.87 12.56
N ASP A 43 8.86 15.91 13.80
CA ASP A 43 9.72 15.96 14.99
C ASP A 43 10.72 14.78 15.04
N PRO A 44 10.32 13.53 14.80
CA PRO A 44 11.26 12.40 14.78
C PRO A 44 12.35 12.55 13.72
N TRP A 45 12.02 13.15 12.58
CA TRP A 45 12.96 13.44 11.51
C TRP A 45 13.97 14.51 11.91
N GLN A 46 13.49 15.62 12.48
CA GLN A 46 14.35 16.70 12.96
C GLN A 46 15.33 16.18 14.02
N TRP A 47 14.86 15.37 14.97
CA TRP A 47 15.73 14.78 16.00
C TRP A 47 16.84 13.91 15.44
N VAL A 48 16.65 13.27 14.28
CA VAL A 48 17.69 12.47 13.64
C VAL A 48 18.62 13.36 12.81
N MET A 49 18.07 14.37 12.13
CA MET A 49 18.86 15.32 11.35
C MET A 49 19.77 16.21 12.21
N ASP A 50 19.41 16.48 13.46
CA ASP A 50 20.27 17.17 14.43
C ASP A 50 21.61 16.45 14.68
N TRP A 51 21.70 15.15 14.38
CA TRP A 51 22.93 14.37 14.53
C TRP A 51 23.80 14.36 13.27
N LYS A 52 23.39 15.03 12.18
CA LYS A 52 24.12 15.03 10.90
C LYS A 52 25.56 15.55 11.02
N ASP A 53 25.82 16.43 11.98
CA ASP A 53 27.15 17.03 12.19
C ASP A 53 28.05 16.15 13.08
N MET A 54 27.47 15.17 13.80
CA MET A 54 28.19 14.26 14.70
C MET A 54 28.36 12.85 14.11
N LEU A 55 27.47 12.45 13.20
CA LEU A 55 27.53 11.16 12.50
C LEU A 55 28.10 11.34 11.09
N SER A 56 28.83 10.34 10.61
CA SER A 56 29.27 10.33 9.22
C SER A 56 28.06 10.22 8.27
N ILE A 57 28.22 10.78 7.06
CA ILE A 57 27.22 10.68 5.98
C ILE A 57 26.87 9.22 5.70
N SER A 58 27.84 8.30 5.77
CA SER A 58 27.62 6.86 5.58
C SER A 58 26.68 6.25 6.63
N ASN A 59 26.84 6.62 7.91
CA ASN A 59 25.96 6.13 8.97
C ASN A 59 24.54 6.69 8.84
N MET A 60 24.42 7.99 8.53
CA MET A 60 23.11 8.61 8.25
C MET A 60 22.42 7.94 7.06
N THR A 61 23.17 7.68 5.98
CA THR A 61 22.69 6.98 4.80
C THR A 61 22.17 5.58 5.15
N LEU A 62 22.92 4.82 5.96
CA LEU A 62 22.51 3.49 6.39
C LEU A 62 21.23 3.51 7.24
N ILE A 63 21.11 4.48 8.16
CA ILE A 63 19.89 4.63 8.98
C ILE A 63 18.69 4.92 8.08
N LEU A 64 18.82 5.84 7.13
CA LEU A 64 17.72 6.18 6.22
C LEU A 64 17.37 5.01 5.30
N ASP A 65 18.36 4.34 4.71
CA ASP A 65 18.18 3.17 3.83
C ASP A 65 17.42 2.03 4.51
N LYS A 66 17.74 1.75 5.78
CA LYS A 66 17.16 0.60 6.49
C LYS A 66 15.85 0.91 7.19
N PHE A 67 15.71 2.10 7.78
CA PHE A 67 14.61 2.38 8.71
C PHE A 67 13.57 3.37 8.17
N PHE A 68 13.95 4.19 7.19
CA PHE A 68 13.06 5.20 6.60
C PHE A 68 12.54 4.80 5.22
N PHE A 69 13.44 4.61 4.23
CA PHE A 69 13.05 4.42 2.82
C PHE A 69 12.12 3.23 2.55
N PRO A 70 12.26 2.05 3.17
CA PRO A 70 11.36 0.92 2.90
C PRO A 70 9.91 1.26 3.24
N ARG A 71 9.69 1.97 4.36
CA ARG A 71 8.38 2.40 4.82
C ARG A 71 7.85 3.58 4.01
N TRP A 72 8.73 4.49 3.63
CA TRP A 72 8.40 5.61 2.76
C TRP A 72 7.93 5.13 1.38
N LEU A 73 8.67 4.21 0.75
CA LEU A 73 8.30 3.56 -0.50
C LEU A 73 7.01 2.74 -0.36
N GLN A 74 6.84 2.00 0.74
CA GLN A 74 5.61 1.26 1.00
C GLN A 74 4.40 2.20 1.10
N THR A 75 4.54 3.32 1.79
CA THR A 75 3.49 4.35 1.90
C THR A 75 3.13 4.91 0.52
N LEU A 76 4.15 5.20 -0.29
CA LEU A 76 3.94 5.63 -1.68
C LEU A 76 3.23 4.55 -2.51
N ALA A 77 3.64 3.29 -2.40
CA ALA A 77 2.99 2.17 -3.09
C ALA A 77 1.51 2.09 -2.73
N MET A 78 1.19 2.12 -1.42
CA MET A 78 -0.19 2.06 -0.94
C MET A 78 -1.00 3.25 -1.45
N TRP A 79 -0.44 4.47 -1.41
CA TRP A 79 -1.11 5.67 -1.87
C TRP A 79 -1.40 5.64 -3.37
N LEU A 80 -0.42 5.19 -4.18
CA LEU A 80 -0.56 5.03 -5.63
C LEU A 80 -1.62 3.98 -6.02
N ASN A 81 -1.87 2.97 -5.19
CA ASN A 81 -2.84 1.91 -5.48
C ASN A 81 -4.29 2.25 -5.07
N HIS A 82 -4.51 3.13 -4.08
CA HIS A 82 -5.86 3.44 -3.59
C HIS A 82 -6.57 4.54 -4.39
N SER A 83 -5.92 5.71 -4.56
CA SER A 83 -6.45 6.85 -5.33
C SER A 83 -5.39 7.96 -5.41
N PRO A 84 -4.42 7.89 -6.35
CA PRO A 84 -3.36 8.87 -6.44
C PRO A 84 -3.89 10.22 -6.94
N ASN A 85 -3.76 11.26 -6.12
CA ASN A 85 -3.69 12.62 -6.64
C ASN A 85 -2.21 12.88 -6.97
N TYR A 86 -1.85 12.77 -8.25
CA TYR A 86 -0.46 12.89 -8.70
C TYR A 86 0.20 14.23 -8.32
N THR A 87 -0.58 15.30 -8.22
CA THR A 87 -0.08 16.60 -7.74
C THR A 87 0.37 16.49 -6.29
N GLN A 88 -0.48 15.95 -5.40
CA GLN A 88 -0.14 15.76 -3.99
C GLN A 88 1.02 14.77 -3.81
N VAL A 89 1.07 13.70 -4.61
CA VAL A 89 2.16 12.72 -4.59
C VAL A 89 3.49 13.38 -4.96
N THR A 90 3.48 14.23 -5.98
CA THR A 90 4.68 14.96 -6.46
C THR A 90 5.14 15.99 -5.42
N GLU A 91 4.21 16.73 -4.81
CA GLU A 91 4.50 17.67 -3.73
C GLU A 91 5.10 16.97 -2.52
N TRP A 92 4.52 15.85 -2.11
CA TRP A 92 5.01 15.04 -1.00
C TRP A 92 6.41 14.50 -1.25
N TYR A 93 6.66 13.93 -2.43
CA TYR A 93 8.00 13.49 -2.85
C TYR A 93 9.02 14.63 -2.83
N SER A 94 8.65 15.77 -3.40
CA SER A 94 9.51 16.95 -3.47
C SER A 94 9.79 17.52 -2.09
N GLY A 95 8.81 17.49 -1.19
CA GLY A 95 8.95 17.86 0.22
C GLY A 95 10.02 17.02 0.91
N TRP A 96 9.94 15.69 0.81
CA TRP A 96 10.96 14.79 1.37
C TRP A 96 12.34 15.00 0.77
N LYS A 97 12.42 15.16 -0.55
CA LYS A 97 13.69 15.40 -1.25
C LYS A 97 14.35 16.69 -0.78
N ARG A 98 13.57 17.75 -0.52
CA ARG A 98 14.07 19.06 -0.02
C ARG A 98 14.58 19.00 1.42
N MET A 99 14.10 18.06 2.23
CA MET A 99 14.55 17.90 3.62
C MET A 99 15.90 17.20 3.75
N LEU A 100 16.41 16.60 2.67
CA LEU A 100 17.74 15.97 2.67
C LEU A 100 18.81 16.97 2.26
N SER A 101 19.98 16.89 2.90
CA SER A 101 21.15 17.67 2.50
C SER A 101 21.69 17.21 1.14
N VAL A 102 22.41 18.10 0.46
CA VAL A 102 23.05 17.80 -0.84
C VAL A 102 24.00 16.61 -0.72
N ASP A 103 24.72 16.49 0.40
CA ASP A 103 25.65 15.38 0.66
C ASP A 103 24.94 14.02 0.78
N LEU A 104 23.76 13.98 1.39
CA LEU A 104 22.95 12.76 1.47
C LEU A 104 22.34 12.44 0.11
N LEU A 105 21.85 13.43 -0.62
CA LEU A 105 21.32 13.24 -1.97
C LEU A 105 22.38 12.78 -2.97
N ALA A 106 23.67 13.05 -2.72
CA ALA A 106 24.76 12.58 -3.55
C ALA A 106 25.00 11.07 -3.43
N GLN A 107 24.60 10.45 -2.31
CA GLN A 107 24.84 9.04 -2.02
C GLN A 107 24.05 8.11 -2.96
N PRO A 108 24.70 7.09 -3.56
CA PRO A 108 24.05 6.17 -4.49
C PRO A 108 22.80 5.51 -3.91
N THR A 109 22.86 5.02 -2.68
CA THR A 109 21.74 4.36 -2.00
C THR A 109 20.50 5.24 -1.87
N ILE A 110 20.71 6.53 -1.61
CA ILE A 110 19.64 7.53 -1.50
C ILE A 110 19.05 7.78 -2.89
N LYS A 111 19.90 8.00 -3.89
CA LYS A 111 19.48 8.18 -5.30
C LYS A 111 18.65 7.00 -5.78
N ASP A 112 19.09 5.77 -5.52
CA ASP A 112 18.37 4.55 -5.91
C ASP A 112 16.98 4.48 -5.26
N SER A 113 16.85 4.90 -4.00
CA SER A 113 15.56 4.92 -3.32
C SER A 113 14.59 5.95 -3.95
N PHE A 114 15.09 7.14 -4.30
CA PHE A 114 14.30 8.13 -5.03
C PHE A 114 13.99 7.71 -6.47
N HIS A 115 14.89 6.98 -7.12
CA HIS A 115 14.67 6.43 -8.45
C HIS A 115 13.55 5.39 -8.42
N LYS A 116 13.59 4.44 -7.47
CA LYS A 116 12.50 3.47 -7.24
C LYS A 116 11.15 4.14 -7.04
N ALA A 117 11.10 5.23 -6.26
CA ALA A 117 9.88 6.01 -6.08
C ALA A 117 9.36 6.62 -7.40
N LEU A 118 10.26 7.18 -8.22
CA LEU A 118 9.90 7.72 -9.54
C LEU A 118 9.40 6.62 -10.49
N GLU A 119 10.02 5.45 -10.51
CA GLU A 119 9.55 4.30 -11.29
C GLU A 119 8.16 3.82 -10.85
N MET A 120 7.88 3.84 -9.55
CA MET A 120 6.55 3.51 -9.04
C MET A 120 5.49 4.52 -9.49
N MET A 121 5.83 5.82 -9.45
CA MET A 121 4.93 6.88 -9.94
C MET A 121 4.69 6.76 -11.44
N SER A 122 5.75 6.58 -12.25
CA SER A 122 5.62 6.46 -13.71
C SER A 122 4.79 5.25 -14.10
N ARG A 123 5.03 4.09 -13.46
CA ARG A 123 4.25 2.88 -13.67
C ARG A 123 2.77 3.08 -13.33
N ALA A 124 2.47 3.76 -12.22
CA ALA A 124 1.10 4.06 -11.85
C ALA A 124 0.40 4.93 -12.90
N THR A 125 1.09 5.91 -13.48
CA THR A 125 0.54 6.76 -14.56
C THR A 125 0.33 5.99 -15.87
N THR A 126 1.26 5.10 -16.24
CA THR A 126 1.14 4.28 -17.47
C THR A 126 -0.03 3.29 -17.39
N ILE A 127 -0.30 2.72 -16.21
CA ILE A 127 -1.45 1.84 -15.98
C ILE A 127 -2.78 2.59 -16.21
N ILE A 128 -2.83 3.90 -15.94
CA ILE A 128 -4.02 4.74 -16.19
C ILE A 128 -4.15 5.12 -17.68
N GLN A 129 -3.04 5.19 -18.42
CA GLN A 129 -3.02 5.57 -19.83
C GLN A 129 -3.19 4.43 -20.84
N GLN A 130 -3.20 3.16 -20.42
CA GLN A 130 -3.46 2.03 -21.33
C GLN A 130 -4.85 1.40 -21.12
N PRO A 131 -5.87 1.86 -21.87
CA PRO A 131 -7.02 1.04 -22.18
C PRO A 131 -6.61 0.05 -23.29
N GLY A 132 -5.80 -0.99 -22.99
CA GLY A 132 -5.51 -1.96 -24.06
C GLY A 132 -4.43 -3.03 -23.92
N ALA A 133 -3.48 -2.99 -22.97
CA ALA A 133 -2.47 -4.06 -22.92
C ALA A 133 -2.96 -5.27 -22.11
N LYS A 134 -3.90 -6.00 -22.72
CA LYS A 134 -3.79 -7.46 -22.71
C LYS A 134 -2.61 -7.83 -23.61
N GLU A 135 -2.14 -9.06 -23.48
CA GLU A 135 -1.20 -9.75 -24.39
C GLU A 135 0.29 -9.65 -24.01
N SER A 136 0.69 -10.48 -23.04
CA SER A 136 1.82 -11.41 -23.19
C SER A 136 2.13 -12.05 -21.84
N ILE A 137 1.52 -13.21 -21.59
CA ILE A 137 2.12 -14.42 -20.98
C ILE A 137 1.05 -15.50 -21.27
N SER A 138 0.96 -15.88 -22.54
CA SER A 138 0.26 -17.06 -23.01
C SER A 138 1.25 -17.86 -23.84
N TYR A 139 2.16 -18.58 -23.17
CA TYR A 139 2.71 -19.83 -23.68
C TYR A 139 3.42 -20.52 -22.52
N LEU A 140 3.32 -21.84 -22.47
CA LEU A 140 3.84 -22.77 -21.44
C LEU A 140 2.91 -23.05 -20.25
N SER A 141 1.79 -23.71 -20.52
CA SER A 141 1.61 -25.08 -20.02
C SER A 141 0.34 -25.70 -20.59
N SER A 142 0.56 -26.53 -21.61
CA SER A 142 -0.33 -27.59 -22.08
C SER A 142 -0.59 -28.61 -20.97
N SER A 143 -1.85 -29.07 -20.81
CA SER A 143 -2.26 -30.49 -20.77
C SER A 143 -3.70 -30.69 -20.25
N GLY A 144 -4.51 -31.46 -20.99
CA GLY A 144 -5.65 -32.28 -20.52
C GLY A 144 -7.00 -31.56 -20.30
N VAL A 145 -7.97 -31.54 -21.22
CA VAL A 145 -8.93 -32.62 -21.62
C VAL A 145 -9.98 -32.96 -20.53
N ASN A 146 -11.23 -32.44 -20.67
CA ASN A 146 -12.50 -33.21 -20.79
C ASN A 146 -13.79 -32.36 -20.59
N SER A 147 -14.52 -32.17 -21.69
CA SER A 147 -15.96 -32.37 -21.98
C SER A 147 -17.08 -32.19 -20.91
N THR A 148 -17.95 -31.17 -21.13
CA THR A 148 -19.47 -31.11 -21.13
C THR A 148 -20.34 -31.58 -19.93
N PRO A 149 -21.67 -31.26 -19.85
CA PRO A 149 -22.42 -30.03 -20.16
C PRO A 149 -23.54 -29.66 -19.12
N ALA A 150 -24.09 -28.45 -19.27
CA ALA A 150 -25.49 -28.01 -19.00
C ALA A 150 -26.08 -27.95 -17.56
N ALA A 151 -26.92 -26.92 -17.38
CA ALA A 151 -27.56 -26.40 -16.16
C ALA A 151 -28.71 -27.27 -15.59
N PRO A 152 -29.28 -26.91 -14.41
CA PRO A 152 -30.45 -26.01 -14.43
C PRO A 152 -30.51 -24.94 -13.31
N ALA A 153 -31.44 -24.00 -13.48
CA ALA A 153 -31.72 -22.79 -12.69
C ALA A 153 -32.56 -23.07 -11.40
N PRO A 154 -32.78 -22.06 -10.51
CA PRO A 154 -32.84 -22.22 -9.04
C PRO A 154 -34.24 -22.32 -8.41
N PRO A 155 -34.36 -22.69 -7.11
CA PRO A 155 -35.54 -22.39 -6.32
C PRO A 155 -35.49 -20.94 -5.79
N LYS A 156 -36.66 -20.29 -5.78
CA LYS A 156 -36.93 -19.01 -5.12
C LYS A 156 -36.99 -19.23 -3.62
N ILE A 157 -36.22 -18.51 -2.80
CA ILE A 157 -36.53 -18.32 -1.38
C ILE A 157 -36.16 -16.89 -0.97
N ASP A 158 -37.18 -16.28 -0.38
CA ASP A 158 -37.26 -14.97 0.25
C ASP A 158 -36.26 -14.73 1.37
N SER A 159 -36.12 -13.44 1.70
CA SER A 159 -35.51 -12.87 2.90
C SER A 159 -34.01 -12.53 2.83
N PHE A 160 -33.77 -11.33 2.32
CA PHE A 160 -32.54 -10.54 2.45
C PHE A 160 -32.05 -10.42 3.91
N ALA A 161 -32.94 -10.56 4.89
CA ALA A 161 -32.65 -10.36 6.31
C ALA A 161 -31.85 -11.52 6.94
N GLU A 162 -31.84 -12.70 6.32
CA GLU A 162 -31.16 -13.89 6.86
C GLU A 162 -29.71 -13.99 6.38
N ALA A 163 -29.44 -13.53 5.15
CA ALA A 163 -28.09 -13.45 4.57
C ALA A 163 -27.17 -12.45 5.31
N VAL A 164 -27.74 -11.44 5.98
CA VAL A 164 -26.99 -10.42 6.75
C VAL A 164 -26.52 -10.97 8.11
N ARG A 165 -27.27 -11.89 8.74
CA ARG A 165 -26.95 -12.38 10.09
C ARG A 165 -25.74 -13.31 10.15
N THR A 166 -25.45 -14.05 9.07
CA THR A 166 -24.32 -14.98 9.02
C THR A 166 -22.99 -14.29 8.66
N ALA A 167 -23.03 -13.01 8.25
CA ALA A 167 -21.88 -12.26 7.75
C ALA A 167 -20.99 -11.63 8.86
N ALA A 168 -21.28 -11.90 10.13
CA ALA A 168 -20.82 -11.15 11.31
C ALA A 168 -19.52 -11.67 11.99
N LYS A 169 -18.65 -12.43 11.32
CA LYS A 169 -17.40 -12.94 11.94
C LYS A 169 -16.16 -12.91 11.04
N ILE A 170 -15.73 -11.73 10.56
CA ILE A 170 -14.38 -11.44 9.99
C ILE A 170 -14.07 -9.93 10.26
N PRO A 171 -12.81 -9.49 10.49
CA PRO A 171 -12.49 -8.17 11.07
C PRO A 171 -13.19 -6.97 10.40
N GLN A 172 -13.92 -6.22 11.24
CA GLN A 172 -14.99 -5.30 10.86
C GLN A 172 -14.57 -4.07 10.03
N GLY A 173 -13.37 -3.51 10.19
CA GLY A 173 -13.09 -2.15 9.69
C GLY A 173 -13.23 -1.92 8.17
N PHE A 174 -12.62 -2.75 7.34
CA PHE A 174 -12.58 -2.50 5.89
C PHE A 174 -13.86 -2.94 5.18
N LYS A 175 -14.44 -4.08 5.56
CA LYS A 175 -15.71 -4.55 4.99
C LYS A 175 -16.87 -3.61 5.35
N ASP A 176 -16.90 -3.08 6.56
CA ASP A 176 -17.94 -2.13 6.98
C ASP A 176 -17.81 -0.81 6.20
N LEU A 177 -16.58 -0.35 5.92
CA LEU A 177 -16.32 0.80 5.06
C LEU A 177 -16.83 0.59 3.62
N VAL A 178 -16.56 -0.59 3.04
CA VAL A 178 -17.05 -0.96 1.70
C VAL A 178 -18.57 -0.97 1.68
N THR A 179 -19.20 -1.60 2.67
CA THR A 179 -20.66 -1.70 2.78
C THR A 179 -21.29 -0.31 2.90
N LYS A 180 -20.77 0.54 3.79
CA LYS A 180 -21.25 1.91 3.98
C LYS A 180 -21.14 2.75 2.69
N ARG A 181 -20.06 2.61 1.95
CA ARG A 181 -19.84 3.36 0.70
C ARG A 181 -20.70 2.89 -0.46
N CYS A 182 -21.04 1.60 -0.49
CA CYS A 182 -22.04 1.08 -1.41
C CYS A 182 -23.42 1.64 -1.07
N GLU A 183 -23.81 1.62 0.22
CA GLU A 183 -25.08 2.16 0.71
C GLU A 183 -25.25 3.67 0.43
N GLU A 184 -24.20 4.46 0.66
CA GLU A 184 -24.17 5.91 0.36
C GLU A 184 -24.48 6.24 -1.11
N ARG A 185 -24.23 5.30 -2.05
CA ARG A 185 -24.54 5.46 -3.48
C ARG A 185 -25.77 4.67 -3.93
N GLY A 186 -26.52 4.07 -3.01
CA GLY A 186 -27.68 3.22 -3.33
C GLY A 186 -27.30 1.89 -4.01
N ILE A 187 -26.05 1.46 -3.90
CA ILE A 187 -25.53 0.23 -4.48
C ILE A 187 -25.67 -0.90 -3.45
N LEU A 188 -26.35 -1.98 -3.83
CA LEU A 188 -26.53 -3.13 -2.95
C LEU A 188 -25.21 -3.92 -2.82
N PHE A 189 -24.85 -4.31 -1.59
CA PHE A 189 -23.69 -5.17 -1.31
C PHE A 189 -24.16 -6.42 -0.55
N VAL A 190 -24.23 -7.57 -1.24
CA VAL A 190 -24.95 -8.76 -0.72
C VAL A 190 -24.10 -10.02 -0.86
N PRO A 191 -23.86 -10.81 0.20
CA PRO A 191 -23.15 -12.07 0.07
C PRO A 191 -23.90 -13.06 -0.83
N ILE A 192 -23.18 -13.72 -1.74
CA ILE A 192 -23.74 -14.78 -2.58
C ILE A 192 -23.64 -16.11 -1.82
N PRO A 193 -24.77 -16.72 -1.42
CA PRO A 193 -24.74 -17.95 -0.64
C PRO A 193 -24.03 -19.07 -1.40
N ASN A 194 -23.28 -19.89 -0.68
CA ASN A 194 -22.50 -21.03 -1.22
C ASN A 194 -21.47 -20.66 -2.30
N LYS A 195 -21.07 -19.39 -2.40
CA LYS A 195 -20.04 -18.95 -3.34
C LYS A 195 -18.84 -18.38 -2.61
N TYR A 196 -17.72 -19.09 -2.76
CA TYR A 196 -16.44 -18.74 -2.18
C TYR A 196 -15.36 -18.70 -3.27
N HIS A 197 -14.41 -17.78 -3.12
CA HIS A 197 -13.21 -17.74 -3.92
C HIS A 197 -12.01 -17.67 -2.98
N GLU A 198 -11.05 -18.57 -3.13
CA GLU A 198 -9.92 -18.73 -2.19
C GLU A 198 -10.34 -18.83 -0.70
N ALA A 199 -11.39 -19.61 -0.41
CA ALA A 199 -11.99 -19.73 0.91
C ALA A 199 -12.56 -18.42 1.51
N LYS A 200 -12.73 -17.36 0.69
CA LYS A 200 -13.32 -16.07 1.08
C LYS A 200 -14.70 -15.92 0.47
N GLN A 201 -15.63 -15.34 1.24
CA GLN A 201 -16.99 -15.09 0.81
C GLN A 201 -17.03 -14.13 -0.40
N VAL A 202 -17.79 -14.51 -1.43
CA VAL A 202 -18.08 -13.63 -2.57
C VAL A 202 -19.36 -12.84 -2.30
N TYR A 203 -19.36 -11.57 -2.67
CA TYR A 203 -20.46 -10.62 -2.58
C TYR A 203 -20.87 -10.17 -3.98
N ARG A 204 -22.14 -9.87 -4.17
CA ARG A 204 -22.70 -9.19 -5.34
C ARG A 204 -22.76 -7.70 -5.04
N ILE A 205 -22.37 -6.89 -6.01
CA ILE A 205 -22.46 -5.44 -5.94
C ILE A 205 -23.36 -4.89 -7.04
N GLY A 206 -24.34 -4.08 -6.65
CA GLY A 206 -25.29 -3.42 -7.53
C GLY A 206 -26.20 -4.38 -8.30
N THR A 207 -26.81 -3.85 -9.36
CA THR A 207 -27.70 -4.60 -10.27
C THR A 207 -26.98 -5.15 -11.49
N ASN A 208 -25.76 -4.68 -11.77
CA ASN A 208 -24.99 -4.99 -12.98
C ASN A 208 -24.30 -6.37 -12.95
N GLY A 209 -24.66 -7.24 -11.99
CA GLY A 209 -24.11 -8.59 -11.87
C GLY A 209 -22.65 -8.65 -11.42
N VAL A 210 -22.05 -7.53 -11.02
CA VAL A 210 -20.68 -7.45 -10.53
C VAL A 210 -20.55 -8.23 -9.23
N GLN A 211 -19.49 -9.01 -9.11
CA GLN A 211 -19.17 -9.80 -7.93
C GLN A 211 -17.85 -9.33 -7.37
N CYS A 212 -17.67 -9.38 -6.05
CA CYS A 212 -16.39 -9.09 -5.43
C CYS A 212 -16.12 -10.00 -4.23
N TYR A 213 -14.86 -10.22 -3.89
CA TYR A 213 -14.48 -10.71 -2.56
C TYR A 213 -13.41 -9.79 -1.98
N ILE A 214 -13.21 -9.89 -0.68
CA ILE A 214 -12.23 -9.07 0.05
C ILE A 214 -11.15 -9.99 0.60
N ASP A 215 -9.89 -9.66 0.32
CA ASP A 215 -8.73 -10.32 0.91
C ASP A 215 -7.75 -9.29 1.45
N ARG A 216 -7.35 -9.41 2.72
CA ARG A 216 -6.37 -8.52 3.39
C ARG A 216 -6.55 -7.03 3.05
N ASN A 217 -7.78 -6.53 3.12
CA ASN A 217 -8.17 -5.15 2.79
C ASN A 217 -8.00 -4.73 1.32
N VAL A 218 -7.94 -5.70 0.41
CA VAL A 218 -7.98 -5.49 -1.04
C VAL A 218 -9.29 -6.06 -1.58
N ILE A 219 -9.97 -5.29 -2.42
CA ILE A 219 -11.21 -5.72 -3.08
C ILE A 219 -10.84 -6.35 -4.41
N PHE A 220 -11.31 -7.55 -4.68
CA PHE A 220 -11.21 -8.19 -5.97
C PHE A 220 -12.58 -8.24 -6.59
N TYR A 221 -12.76 -7.75 -7.82
CA TYR A 221 -14.05 -7.78 -8.51
C TYR A 221 -14.00 -8.62 -9.78
N SER A 222 -15.16 -9.12 -10.19
CA SER A 222 -15.36 -9.91 -11.38
C SER A 222 -16.75 -9.63 -11.97
N GLN A 223 -16.81 -9.41 -13.28
CA GLN A 223 -18.08 -9.30 -14.02
C GLN A 223 -18.57 -10.66 -14.52
N ASN A 224 -17.65 -11.58 -14.84
CA ASN A 224 -17.98 -12.87 -15.46
C ASN A 224 -17.81 -14.05 -14.50
N GLY A 225 -17.39 -13.81 -13.26
CA GLY A 225 -17.16 -14.83 -12.22
C GLY A 225 -15.91 -15.69 -12.40
N SER A 226 -15.21 -15.57 -13.53
CA SER A 226 -14.00 -16.34 -13.87
C SER A 226 -12.71 -15.58 -13.60
N THR A 227 -12.67 -14.27 -13.88
CA THR A 227 -11.49 -13.43 -13.70
C THR A 227 -11.71 -12.45 -12.55
N TRP A 228 -10.87 -12.54 -11.52
CA TRP A 228 -10.92 -11.67 -10.34
C TRP A 228 -9.79 -10.67 -10.41
N ILE A 229 -10.14 -9.38 -10.41
CA ILE A 229 -9.19 -8.29 -10.62
C ILE A 229 -9.14 -7.44 -9.35
N PRO A 230 -7.96 -7.19 -8.75
CA PRO A 230 -7.85 -6.26 -7.64
C PRO A 230 -8.26 -4.86 -8.09
N THR A 231 -9.12 -4.22 -7.30
CA THR A 231 -9.69 -2.90 -7.59
C THR A 231 -9.80 -2.04 -6.34
N SER A 232 -9.86 -0.74 -6.54
CA SER A 232 -10.18 0.22 -5.48
C SER A 232 -11.69 0.30 -5.25
N LEU A 233 -12.08 0.73 -4.06
CA LEU A 233 -13.49 0.92 -3.70
C LEU A 233 -14.21 1.90 -4.65
N ASN A 234 -13.57 3.02 -5.00
CA ASN A 234 -14.20 4.01 -5.90
C ASN A 234 -14.46 3.40 -7.29
N ARG A 235 -13.49 2.68 -7.85
CA ARG A 235 -13.65 2.02 -9.14
C ARG A 235 -14.72 0.93 -9.09
N LEU A 236 -14.79 0.17 -8.00
CA LEU A 236 -15.83 -0.82 -7.78
C LEU A 236 -17.22 -0.16 -7.81
N LEU A 237 -17.39 0.98 -7.14
CA LEU A 237 -18.66 1.73 -7.12
C LEU A 237 -19.01 2.26 -8.52
N ASP A 238 -18.05 2.84 -9.24
CA ASP A 238 -18.30 3.40 -10.58
C ASP A 238 -18.69 2.32 -11.61
N VAL A 239 -18.17 1.09 -11.46
CA VAL A 239 -18.53 -0.06 -12.31
C VAL A 239 -19.87 -0.69 -11.90
N SER A 240 -20.38 -0.36 -10.71
CA SER A 240 -21.60 -0.93 -10.13
C SER A 240 -22.81 0.01 -10.15
N CYS A 241 -22.62 1.27 -10.56
CA CYS A 241 -23.67 2.25 -10.85
C CYS A 241 -24.46 1.91 -12.12
#